data_AF-A0A2H3IVE6-F1
#
_entry.id   AF-A0A2H3IVE6-F1
#
_cell.length_a   1.000
_cell.length_b   1.000
_cell.length_c   1.000
_cell.angle_alpha   90.00
_cell.angle_beta   90.00
_cell.angle_gamma   90.00
#
_symmetry.space_group_name_H-M   'P 1'
#
loop_
_entity.id
_entity.type
_entity.pdbx_description
1 polymer ?
#
loop_
_entity_poly.entity_id
_entity_poly.type
_entity_poly.pdbx_seq_one_letter_code
_entity_poly.pdbx_strand_id
1 'polypeptide(L)' 'REWSSFISSCAAIVVLTPQYNWGVPGELKNAFDHLYWEWRDKPAVIVTYGGHGGSKCAEQLRSILGGGLNTQLVQTGV' A
#
# COMPACT_ATOMS: atom_id res chain seq x y z
N ARG A 1 9.02 -16.60 -3.46
CA ARG A 1 8.81 -17.27 -2.14
C ARG A 1 9.41 -16.45 -1.00
N GLU A 2 10.65 -15.95 -1.11
CA GLU A 2 11.25 -15.08 -0.09
C GLU A 2 10.41 -13.83 0.22
N TRP A 3 9.86 -13.19 -0.82
CA TRP A 3 8.98 -12.02 -0.66
C TRP A 3 7.74 -12.30 0.22
N SER A 4 7.03 -13.39 -0.07
CA SER A 4 5.88 -13.87 0.73
C SER A 4 6.29 -14.06 2.19
N SER A 5 7.37 -14.82 2.45
CA SER A 5 7.84 -15.08 3.81
C SER A 5 8.22 -13.81 4.57
N PHE A 6 8.85 -12.85 3.88
CA PHE A 6 9.20 -11.57 4.47
C PHE A 6 7.95 -10.77 4.87
N ILE A 7 6.98 -10.60 3.96
CA ILE A 7 5.75 -9.86 4.27
C ILE A 7 4.94 -10.56 5.36
N SER A 8 4.85 -11.89 5.36
CA SER A 8 4.20 -12.66 6.43
C SER A 8 4.85 -12.40 7.80
N SER A 9 6.17 -12.22 7.86
CA SER A 9 6.89 -11.95 9.11
C SER A 9 6.64 -10.56 9.69
N CYS A 10 6.17 -9.60 8.88
CA CYS A 10 5.92 -8.23 9.33
C CYS A 10 4.63 -8.14 10.14
N ALA A 11 4.67 -7.50 11.31
CA ALA A 11 3.47 -7.22 12.10
C ALA A 11 2.57 -6.14 11.48
N ALA A 12 3.16 -5.18 10.75
CA ALA A 12 2.48 -4.08 10.07
C ALA A 12 3.35 -3.56 8.91
N ILE A 13 2.80 -2.70 8.06
CA ILE A 13 3.55 -2.06 6.96
C ILE A 13 3.31 -0.55 6.89
N VAL A 14 4.30 0.17 6.37
CA VAL A 14 4.17 1.58 5.98
C VAL A 14 4.48 1.68 4.49
N VAL A 15 3.51 2.16 3.72
CA VAL A 15 3.62 2.34 2.28
C VAL A 15 4.01 3.79 2.02
N LEU A 16 5.31 4.04 1.87
CA LEU A 16 5.86 5.34 1.49
C LEU A 16 6.13 5.36 -0.01
N THR A 17 5.46 6.24 -0.75
CA THR A 17 5.59 6.23 -2.21
C THR A 17 5.40 7.61 -2.86
N PRO A 18 6.09 7.90 -3.97
CA PRO A 18 5.72 9.00 -4.83
C PRO A 18 4.41 8.71 -5.57
N GLN A 19 3.76 9.76 -6.07
CA GLN A 19 2.76 9.66 -7.12
C GLN A 19 3.42 9.77 -8.50
N TYR A 20 3.23 8.77 -9.34
CA TYR A 20 3.66 8.79 -10.74
C TYR A 20 2.45 8.93 -11.65
N ASN A 21 2.46 9.94 -12.51
CA ASN A 21 1.45 10.14 -13.56
C ASN A 21 0.00 9.94 -13.09
N TRP A 22 -0.38 10.63 -11.99
CA TRP A 22 -1.71 10.53 -11.38
C TRP A 22 -2.06 9.17 -10.73
N GLY A 23 -1.07 8.35 -10.39
CA GLY A 23 -1.35 7.05 -9.74
C GLY A 23 -0.19 6.42 -8.98
N VAL A 24 -0.40 5.16 -8.63
CA VAL A 24 0.56 4.29 -7.96
C VAL A 24 1.70 3.91 -8.91
N PRO A 25 2.97 3.96 -8.48
CA PRO A 25 4.09 3.45 -9.28
C PRO A 25 3.88 1.98 -9.69
N GLY A 26 4.26 1.64 -10.91
CA GLY A 26 4.02 0.30 -11.47
C GLY A 26 4.72 -0.80 -10.68
N GLU A 27 5.94 -0.53 -10.19
CA GLU A 27 6.72 -1.47 -9.39
C GLU A 27 6.03 -1.75 -8.04
N LEU A 28 5.49 -0.71 -7.41
CA LEU A 28 4.75 -0.84 -6.15
C LEU A 28 3.45 -1.62 -6.35
N LYS A 29 2.71 -1.32 -7.43
CA LYS A 29 1.50 -2.08 -7.77
C LYS A 29 1.83 -3.55 -8.01
N ASN A 30 2.90 -3.85 -8.74
CA ASN A 30 3.35 -5.22 -8.98
C ASN A 30 3.75 -5.94 -7.68
N ALA A 31 4.39 -5.26 -6.73
CA ALA A 31 4.73 -5.84 -5.43
C ALA A 31 3.49 -6.27 -4.63
N PHE A 32 2.41 -5.46 -4.69
CA PHE A 32 1.12 -5.81 -4.10
C PHE A 32 0.42 -6.94 -4.86
N ASP A 33 0.37 -6.87 -6.19
CA ASP A 33 -0.31 -7.86 -7.04
C ASP A 33 0.31 -9.27 -6.95
N HIS A 34 1.58 -9.36 -6.59
CA HIS A 34 2.28 -10.63 -6.48
C HIS A 34 1.77 -11.52 -5.33
N LEU A 35 1.10 -10.94 -4.33
CA LEU A 35 0.65 -11.60 -3.11
C LEU A 35 -0.79 -11.21 -2.77
N TYR A 36 -1.49 -12.00 -1.97
CA TYR A 36 -2.86 -11.66 -1.54
C TYR A 36 -3.03 -11.93 -0.04
N TRP A 37 -2.82 -13.17 0.37
CA TRP A 37 -3.06 -13.62 1.74
C TRP A 37 -2.19 -12.92 2.76
N GLU A 38 -0.98 -12.55 2.37
CA GLU A 38 0.00 -11.91 3.22
C GLU A 38 -0.39 -10.46 3.57
N TRP A 39 -1.20 -9.81 2.75
CA TRP A 39 -1.67 -8.43 2.96
C TRP A 39 -2.96 -8.34 3.78
N ARG A 40 -3.74 -9.42 3.74
CA ARG A 40 -5.06 -9.49 4.38
C ARG A 40 -4.93 -9.31 5.89
N ASP A 41 -5.81 -8.47 6.43
CA ASP A 41 -5.92 -8.16 7.87
C ASP A 41 -4.66 -7.54 8.50
N LYS A 42 -3.62 -7.25 7.70
CA LYS A 42 -2.38 -6.63 8.17
C LYS A 42 -2.58 -5.12 8.39
N PRO A 43 -2.16 -4.55 9.53
CA PRO A 43 -2.16 -3.11 9.73
C PRO A 43 -1.25 -2.39 8.73
N ALA A 44 -1.74 -1.30 8.13
CA ALA A 44 -0.95 -0.51 7.19
C ALA A 44 -1.20 1.00 7.30
N VAL A 45 -0.15 1.79 7.07
CA VAL A 45 -0.21 3.25 6.92
C VAL A 45 0.23 3.63 5.50
N ILE A 46 -0.45 4.60 4.89
CA ILE A 46 -0.08 5.14 3.57
C ILE A 46 0.51 6.54 3.74
N VAL A 47 1.69 6.76 3.17
CA VAL A 47 2.35 8.07 3.09
C VAL A 47 2.71 8.34 1.63
N THR A 48 2.09 9.35 1.04
CA THR A 48 2.36 9.73 -0.35
C THR A 48 3.03 11.09 -0.45
N TYR A 49 3.80 11.29 -1.51
CA TYR A 49 4.38 12.59 -1.84
C TYR A 49 4.37 12.86 -3.36
N GLY A 50 4.56 14.11 -3.75
CA GLY A 50 4.50 14.58 -5.14
C GLY A 50 3.51 15.74 -5.32
N GLY A 51 3.06 15.98 -6.55
CA GLY A 51 2.09 17.04 -6.83
C GLY A 51 0.82 16.90 -5.98
N HIS A 52 0.42 17.99 -5.32
CA HIS A 52 -0.69 18.01 -4.35
C HIS A 52 -0.56 16.96 -3.22
N GLY A 53 0.66 16.64 -2.81
CA GLY A 53 0.93 15.63 -1.77
C GLY A 53 0.74 14.18 -2.23
N GLY A 54 0.59 13.94 -3.54
CA GLY A 54 0.36 12.59 -4.08
C GLY A 54 -1.05 12.04 -3.81
N SER A 55 -2.05 12.94 -3.68
CA SER A 55 -3.42 12.60 -3.29
C SER A 55 -4.08 11.52 -4.13
N LYS A 56 -3.79 11.43 -5.43
CA LYS A 56 -4.37 10.41 -6.32
C LYS A 56 -3.75 9.04 -6.15
N CYS A 57 -2.44 8.99 -5.90
CA CYS A 57 -1.80 7.75 -5.46
C CYS A 57 -2.42 7.29 -4.12
N ALA A 58 -2.64 8.20 -3.17
CA ALA A 58 -3.23 7.86 -1.88
C ALA A 58 -4.67 7.34 -2.00
N GLU A 59 -5.51 7.97 -2.83
CA GLU A 59 -6.87 7.50 -3.12
C GLU A 59 -6.86 6.08 -3.73
N GLN A 60 -6.00 5.83 -4.73
CA GLN A 60 -5.89 4.51 -5.35
C GLN A 60 -5.38 3.45 -4.36
N LEU A 61 -4.37 3.76 -3.55
CA LEU A 61 -3.86 2.84 -2.53
C LEU A 61 -4.90 2.51 -1.47
N ARG A 62 -5.76 3.46 -1.08
CA ARG A 62 -6.88 3.17 -0.17
C ARG A 62 -7.84 2.13 -0.76
N SER A 63 -8.16 2.24 -2.05
CA SER A 63 -9.01 1.26 -2.74
C SER A 63 -8.33 -0.10 -2.90
N ILE A 64 -7.06 -0.12 -3.32
CA ILE A 64 -6.29 -1.36 -3.54
C ILE A 64 -6.07 -2.10 -2.22
N LEU A 65 -5.53 -1.42 -1.20
CA LEU A 65 -5.18 -2.05 0.07
C LEU A 65 -6.41 -2.34 0.91
N GLY A 66 -7.27 -1.34 1.13
CA GLY A 66 -8.43 -1.48 2.00
C GLY A 66 -9.58 -2.30 1.37
N GLY A 67 -9.85 -2.09 0.08
CA GLY A 67 -10.92 -2.79 -0.63
C GLY A 67 -10.46 -4.08 -1.31
N GLY A 68 -9.39 -4.00 -2.10
CA GLY A 68 -8.91 -5.14 -2.90
C GLY A 68 -8.23 -6.23 -2.06
N LEU A 69 -7.30 -5.82 -1.19
CA LEU A 69 -6.44 -6.74 -0.42
C LEU A 69 -6.90 -6.95 1.03
N ASN A 70 -7.95 -6.25 1.48
CA ASN A 70 -8.48 -6.31 2.84
C ASN A 70 -7.42 -6.02 3.93
N THR A 71 -6.49 -5.11 3.64
CA THR A 71 -5.50 -4.61 4.59
C THR A 71 -6.17 -3.63 5.57
N GLN A 72 -5.79 -3.68 6.84
CA GLN A 72 -6.34 -2.81 7.88
C GLN A 72 -5.65 -1.44 7.83
N LEU A 73 -6.22 -0.51 7.06
CA LEU A 73 -5.66 0.84 6.92
C LEU A 73 -5.87 1.65 8.19
N VAL A 74 -4.78 2.06 8.81
CA VAL A 74 -4.78 2.93 9.98
C VAL A 74 -4.94 4.37 9.52
N GLN A 75 -5.93 5.07 10.06
CA GLN A 75 -6.05 6.52 9.86
C GLN A 75 -4.95 7.23 10.65
N THR A 76 -4.00 7.82 9.95
CA THR A 76 -3.03 8.72 10.57
C THR A 76 -3.70 10.07 10.81
N GLY A 77 -3.87 10.46 12.06
CA GLY A 77 -4.44 11.76 12.42
C GLY A 77 -3.50 12.91 12.09
N VAL A 78 -3.87 13.69 11.07
CA VAL A 78 -3.58 15.12 10.87
C VAL A 78 -4.72 15.72 10.08
#